data_AF-A0A9X3IQW4-F1
#
_entry.id   AF-A0A9X3IQW4-F1
#
_cell.length_a   1.000
_cell.length_b   1.000
_cell.length_c   1.000
_cell.angle_alpha   90.00
_cell.angle_beta   90.00
_cell.angle_gamma   90.00
#
_symmetry.space_group_name_H-M   'P 1'
#
loop_
_entity.id
_entity.type
_entity.pdbx_description
1 polymer ?
#
loop_
_entity_poly.entity_id
_entity_poly.type
_entity_poly.pdbx_seq_one_letter_code
_entity_poly.pdbx_strand_id
1 'polypeptide(L)'
;MSKLTTKSLSTTTDANGLVILESNGQYIYPGLAQAIFDDAIFGPRILKRLQRLFFDHPDGLSESGHDWYFGYLVCAYTQTHFGIKNLSNYPSVTKELFSLCLTQLSD
;
A
#
# COMPACT_ATOMS: atom_id res chain seq x y z
N MET A 1 19.77 15.74 27.79
CA MET A 1 18.29 15.75 27.74
C MET A 1 17.86 15.82 26.28
N SER A 2 17.55 14.68 25.66
CA SER A 2 17.00 14.67 24.30
C SER A 2 15.57 15.17 24.35
N LYS A 3 15.27 16.26 23.64
CA LYS A 3 13.90 16.74 23.39
C LYS A 3 13.13 15.61 22.72
N LEU A 4 12.25 14.96 23.47
CA LEU A 4 11.22 14.09 22.92
C LEU A 4 10.28 15.03 22.14
N THR A 5 10.50 15.19 20.84
CA THR A 5 9.52 15.82 19.97
C THR A 5 8.31 14.90 19.95
N THR A 6 7.27 15.29 20.68
CA THR A 6 5.95 14.68 20.60
C THR A 6 5.49 14.82 19.15
N LYS A 7 5.73 13.79 18.33
CA LYS A 7 5.22 13.74 16.96
C LYS A 7 3.70 13.81 17.07
N SER A 8 3.12 14.92 16.60
CA SER A 8 1.67 15.05 16.48
C SER A 8 1.21 14.04 15.43
N LEU A 9 0.62 12.93 15.86
CA LEU A 9 -0.05 11.98 14.98
C LEU A 9 -1.51 12.40 14.90
N SER A 10 -1.89 13.01 13.79
CA SER A 10 -3.29 13.38 13.55
C SER A 10 -3.97 12.23 12.83
N THR A 11 -5.09 11.76 13.38
CA THR A 11 -5.92 10.73 12.75
C THR A 11 -7.17 11.38 12.17
N THR A 12 -7.41 11.18 10.88
CA THR A 12 -8.60 11.64 10.19
C THR A 12 -9.21 10.47 9.44
N THR A 13 -10.53 10.37 9.44
CA THR A 13 -11.25 9.40 8.61
C THR A 13 -11.85 10.15 7.42
N ASP A 14 -11.66 9.63 6.21
CA ASP A 14 -12.32 10.18 5.02
C ASP A 14 -13.85 9.97 5.10
N ALA A 15 -14.60 10.66 4.24
CA ALA A 15 -16.06 10.58 4.19
C ALA A 15 -16.58 9.14 3.96
N ASN A 16 -15.76 8.28 3.36
CA ASN A 16 -16.09 6.89 3.04
C ASN A 16 -15.41 5.88 3.98
N GLY A 17 -14.83 6.33 5.11
CA GLY A 17 -14.34 5.45 6.16
C GLY A 17 -12.86 5.07 6.08
N LEU A 18 -12.09 5.59 5.12
CA LEU A 18 -10.65 5.38 5.04
C LEU A 18 -9.94 6.10 6.19
N VAL A 19 -9.17 5.35 6.98
CA VAL A 19 -8.34 5.91 8.04
C VAL A 19 -7.07 6.51 7.43
N ILE A 20 -6.79 7.76 7.77
CA ILE A 20 -5.64 8.52 7.31
C ILE A 20 -4.88 9.03 8.54
N LEU A 21 -3.61 8.68 8.64
CA LEU A 21 -2.70 9.21 9.64
C LEU A 21 -1.77 10.22 8.98
N GLU A 22 -1.62 11.40 9.58
CA GLU A 22 -0.59 12.34 9.19
C GLU A 22 0.59 12.23 10.16
N SER A 23 1.79 11.96 9.62
CA SER A 23 3.04 11.97 10.37
C SER A 23 4.10 12.75 9.61
N ASN A 24 4.64 13.80 10.23
CA ASN A 24 5.67 14.67 9.64
C ASN A 24 5.29 15.23 8.25
N GLY A 25 4.01 15.56 8.03
CA GLY A 25 3.52 16.06 6.73
C GLY A 25 3.38 15.00 5.64
N GLN A 26 3.52 13.72 5.98
CA GLN A 26 3.23 12.59 5.10
C GLN A 26 1.97 11.85 5.55
N TYR A 27 1.14 11.47 4.58
CA TYR A 27 -0.04 10.65 4.83
C TYR A 27 0.31 9.17 4.84
N ILE A 28 -0.24 8.43 5.80
CA ILE A 28 -0.13 6.99 5.97
C ILE A 28 -1.55 6.44 6.04
N TYR A 29 -1.79 5.29 5.41
CA TYR A 29 -3.10 4.67 5.31
C TYR A 29 -3.09 3.31 6.02
N PRO A 30 -3.14 3.30 7.36
CA PRO A 30 -3.00 2.07 8.14
C PRO A 30 -4.07 1.06 7.76
N GLY A 31 -3.65 -0.18 7.50
CA GLY A 31 -4.55 -1.29 7.15
C GLY A 31 -5.11 -1.24 5.72
N LEU A 32 -4.84 -0.18 4.94
CA LEU A 32 -5.30 -0.13 3.55
C LEU A 32 -4.63 -1.21 2.70
N ALA A 33 -3.33 -1.46 2.88
CA ALA A 33 -2.63 -2.52 2.16
C ALA A 33 -3.22 -3.90 2.47
N GLN A 34 -3.50 -4.20 3.74
CA GLN A 34 -4.13 -5.44 4.16
C GLN A 34 -5.56 -5.57 3.59
N ALA A 35 -6.37 -4.50 3.67
CA ALA A 35 -7.72 -4.50 3.12
C ALA A 35 -7.74 -4.77 1.61
N ILE A 36 -6.78 -4.19 0.88
CA ILE A 36 -6.60 -4.44 -0.55
C ILE A 36 -6.18 -5.88 -0.83
N PHE A 37 -5.28 -6.42 0.00
CA PHE A 37 -4.78 -7.79 -0.13
C PHE A 37 -5.88 -8.83 0.14
N ASP A 38 -6.73 -8.59 1.13
CA ASP A 38 -7.83 -9.48 1.53
C ASP A 38 -9.07 -9.34 0.62
N ASP A 39 -9.11 -8.33 -0.24
CA ASP A 39 -10.22 -8.11 -1.16
C ASP A 39 -10.35 -9.24 -2.18
N ALA A 40 -11.56 -9.77 -2.35
CA ALA A 40 -11.85 -10.91 -3.21
C ALA A 40 -11.56 -10.68 -4.71
N ILE A 41 -11.48 -9.41 -5.15
CA ILE A 41 -11.21 -9.03 -6.54
C ILE A 41 -9.77 -8.52 -6.67
N PHE A 42 -9.34 -7.62 -5.78
CA PHE A 42 -8.05 -6.95 -5.88
C PHE A 42 -6.90 -7.81 -5.38
N GLY A 43 -7.06 -8.57 -4.29
CA GLY A 43 -6.05 -9.49 -3.76
C GLY A 43 -5.51 -10.47 -4.81
N PRO A 44 -6.37 -11.26 -5.48
CA PRO A 44 -5.94 -12.16 -6.55
C PRO A 44 -5.25 -11.45 -7.73
N ARG A 45 -5.66 -10.22 -8.06
CA ARG A 45 -5.02 -9.44 -9.13
C ARG A 45 -3.62 -9.01 -8.75
N ILE A 46 -3.39 -8.66 -7.49
CA ILE A 46 -2.08 -8.28 -6.96
C ILE A 46 -1.14 -9.48 -6.98
N LEU A 47 -1.60 -10.63 -6.48
CA LEU A 47 -0.81 -11.88 -6.51
C LEU A 47 -0.44 -12.27 -7.94
N LYS A 48 -1.38 -12.19 -8.89
CA LYS A 48 -1.10 -12.44 -10.30
C LYS A 48 -0.07 -11.46 -10.87
N ARG A 49 -0.12 -10.18 -10.46
CA ARG A 49 0.84 -9.17 -10.91
C ARG A 49 2.24 -9.45 -10.34
N LEU A 50 2.32 -9.86 -9.09
CA LEU A 50 3.56 -10.29 -8.44
C LEU A 50 4.19 -11.52 -9.11
N GLN A 51 3.39 -12.55 -9.41
CA GLN A 51 3.86 -13.73 -10.16
C GLN A 51 4.43 -13.34 -11.52
N ARG A 52 3.77 -12.40 -12.21
CA ARG A 52 4.29 -11.87 -13.48
C ARG A 52 5.61 -11.12 -13.31
N LEU A 53 5.75 -10.34 -12.24
CA LEU A 53 6.99 -9.66 -11.88
C LEU A 53 8.14 -10.65 -11.65
N PHE A 54 7.92 -11.76 -10.94
CA PHE A 54 8.94 -12.81 -10.79
C PHE A 54 9.33 -13.45 -12.11
N PHE A 55 8.37 -13.61 -13.04
CA PHE A 55 8.67 -14.12 -14.37
C PHE A 55 9.53 -13.13 -15.19
N ASP A 56 9.22 -11.85 -15.11
CA ASP A 56 9.95 -10.80 -15.83
C ASP A 56 11.32 -10.49 -15.18
N HIS A 57 11.49 -10.79 -13.89
CA HIS A 57 12.72 -10.60 -13.09
C HIS A 57 13.18 -11.91 -12.42
N PRO A 58 13.74 -12.87 -13.19
CA PRO A 58 14.08 -14.20 -12.69
C PRO A 58 15.21 -14.19 -11.65
N ASP A 59 16.08 -13.17 -11.67
CA ASP A 59 17.16 -12.98 -10.68
C ASP A 59 16.67 -12.37 -9.36
N GLY A 60 15.35 -12.23 -9.21
CA GLY A 60 14.68 -11.75 -8.02
C GLY A 60 14.34 -10.26 -8.05
N LEU A 61 13.47 -9.85 -7.13
CA LEU A 61 12.95 -8.49 -7.02
C LEU A 61 13.86 -7.59 -6.17
N SER A 62 15.18 -7.80 -6.28
CA SER A 62 16.20 -7.11 -5.47
C SER A 62 16.33 -5.61 -5.80
N GLU A 63 15.89 -5.19 -6.99
CA GLU A 63 15.86 -3.77 -7.34
C GLU A 63 14.75 -3.04 -6.58
N SER A 64 15.08 -1.88 -6.03
CA SER A 64 14.10 -0.99 -5.42
C SER A 64 13.12 -0.45 -6.46
N GLY A 65 11.84 -0.30 -6.10
CA GLY A 65 10.83 0.35 -6.95
C GLY A 65 9.79 -0.60 -7.57
N HIS A 66 9.92 -1.92 -7.37
CA HIS A 66 8.91 -2.89 -7.84
C HIS A 66 7.52 -2.70 -7.20
N ASP A 67 7.45 -2.03 -6.04
CA ASP A 67 6.19 -1.69 -5.39
C ASP A 67 5.30 -0.78 -6.26
N TRP A 68 5.90 0.04 -7.13
CA TRP A 68 5.17 0.91 -8.05
C TRP A 68 4.28 0.16 -9.03
N TYR A 69 4.54 -1.12 -9.29
CA TYR A 69 3.71 -1.95 -10.15
C TYR A 69 2.30 -2.19 -9.58
N PHE A 70 2.10 -1.99 -8.28
CA PHE A 70 0.78 -2.03 -7.65
C PHE A 70 0.10 -0.66 -7.60
N GLY A 71 0.80 0.37 -8.10
CA GLY A 71 0.39 1.76 -8.29
C GLY A 71 -0.96 1.98 -8.97
N TYR A 72 -1.39 1.07 -9.83
CA TYR A 72 -2.68 1.20 -10.50
C TYR A 72 -3.79 0.44 -9.76
N LEU A 73 -3.44 -0.66 -9.09
CA LEU A 73 -4.39 -1.51 -8.36
C LEU A 73 -4.87 -0.84 -7.09
N VAL A 74 -3.96 -0.22 -6.33
CA VAL A 74 -4.32 0.55 -5.15
C VAL A 74 -5.22 1.74 -5.55
N CYS A 75 -5.07 2.34 -6.74
CA CYS A 75 -5.80 3.52 -7.21
C CYS A 75 -7.20 3.09 -7.63
N ALA A 76 -7.27 1.97 -8.36
CA ALA A 76 -8.53 1.37 -8.74
C ALA A 76 -9.32 0.95 -7.50
N TYR A 77 -8.67 0.40 -6.47
CA TYR A 77 -9.33 0.06 -5.21
C TYR A 77 -9.84 1.32 -4.49
N THR A 78 -8.98 2.31 -4.25
CA THR A 78 -9.39 3.52 -3.54
C THR A 78 -10.47 4.31 -4.27
N GLN A 79 -10.44 4.29 -5.60
CA GLN A 79 -11.50 4.88 -6.41
C GLN A 79 -12.82 4.12 -6.27
N THR A 80 -12.77 2.78 -6.23
CA THR A 80 -13.97 1.93 -6.17
C THR A 80 -14.62 1.97 -4.79
N HIS A 81 -13.83 1.95 -3.72
CA HIS A 81 -14.33 1.83 -2.35
C HIS A 81 -14.46 3.16 -1.60
N PHE A 82 -13.64 4.17 -1.97
CA PHE A 82 -13.60 5.46 -1.28
C PHE A 82 -13.78 6.66 -2.21
N GLY A 83 -13.96 6.46 -3.52
CA GLY A 83 -14.06 7.57 -4.48
C GLY A 83 -12.80 8.42 -4.62
N ILE A 84 -11.64 7.93 -4.15
CA ILE A 84 -10.37 8.66 -4.16
C ILE A 84 -9.57 8.27 -5.41
N LYS A 85 -9.48 9.19 -6.38
CA LYS A 85 -8.73 9.00 -7.63
C LYS A 85 -7.22 9.03 -7.44
N ASN A 86 -6.76 9.94 -6.59
CA ASN A 86 -5.34 10.22 -6.38
C ASN A 86 -5.04 10.14 -4.88
N LEU A 87 -4.43 9.04 -4.46
CA LEU A 87 -3.97 8.87 -3.09
C LEU A 87 -2.63 9.60 -2.91
N SER A 88 -2.57 10.53 -1.96
CA SER A 88 -1.31 11.20 -1.58
C SER A 88 -0.34 10.18 -0.95
N ASN A 89 0.98 10.34 -1.12
CA ASN A 89 1.98 9.41 -0.57
C ASN A 89 1.69 7.91 -0.84
N TYR A 90 1.37 7.62 -2.10
CA TYR A 90 1.15 6.28 -2.62
C TYR A 90 2.16 5.20 -2.17
N PRO A 91 3.48 5.51 -2.10
CA PRO A 91 4.49 4.54 -1.70
C PRO A 91 4.27 3.95 -0.30
N SER A 92 3.52 4.63 0.59
CA SER A 92 3.20 4.08 1.91
C SER A 92 2.37 2.79 1.83
N VAL A 93 1.45 2.71 0.86
CA VAL A 93 0.56 1.55 0.69
C VAL A 93 1.21 0.48 -0.17
N THR A 94 1.86 0.87 -1.27
CA THR A 94 2.44 -0.11 -2.21
C THR A 94 3.57 -0.91 -1.59
N LYS A 95 4.42 -0.29 -0.75
CA LYS A 95 5.51 -0.98 -0.07
C LYS A 95 5.01 -2.01 0.93
N GLU A 96 4.01 -1.66 1.72
CA GLU A 96 3.38 -2.57 2.67
C GLU A 96 2.70 -3.72 1.91
N LEU A 97 1.95 -3.41 0.86
CA LEU A 97 1.29 -4.40 0.02
C LEU A 97 2.28 -5.37 -0.65
N PHE A 98 3.39 -4.84 -1.15
CA PHE A 98 4.48 -5.64 -1.73
C PHE A 98 5.12 -6.56 -0.69
N SER A 99 5.26 -6.09 0.55
CA SER A 99 5.79 -6.93 1.64
C SER A 99 4.82 -8.06 1.99
N LEU A 100 3.52 -7.78 2.12
CA LEU A 100 2.48 -8.81 2.36
C LEU A 100 2.50 -9.90 1.30
N CYS A 101 2.60 -9.47 0.05
CA CYS A 101 2.71 -10.32 -1.13
C CYS A 101 3.91 -11.27 -1.11
N LEU A 102 5.10 -10.76 -0.75
CA LEU A 102 6.32 -11.58 -0.65
C LEU A 102 6.25 -12.59 0.48
N THR A 103 5.66 -12.22 1.62
CA THR A 103 5.44 -13.15 2.74
C THR A 103 4.54 -14.30 2.31
N GLN A 104 3.42 -14.03 1.63
CA GLN A 104 2.47 -15.07 1.20
C GLN A 104 3.07 -16.09 0.21
N LEU A 105 4.06 -15.71 -0.59
CA LEU A 105 4.74 -16.62 -1.52
C LEU A 105 5.86 -17.43 -0.86
N SER A 106 6.30 -17.03 0.34
CA SER A 106 7.37 -17.72 1.07
C SER A 106 6.82 -18.84 1.98
N ASP A 107 5.51 -18.85 2.21
CA ASP A 107 4.75 -19.92 2.88
C ASP A 107 4.23 -20.96 1.87
#